data_AF-A0A292QTX9-F1
#
_entry.id   AF-A0A292QTX9-F1
#
_cell.length_a   1.000
_cell.length_b   1.000
_cell.length_c   1.000
_cell.angle_alpha   90.00
_cell.angle_beta   90.00
_cell.angle_gamma   90.00
#
_symmetry.space_group_name_H-M   'P 1'
#
loop_
_entity.id
_entity.type
_entity.pdbx_description
1 polymer ?
#
loop_
_entity_poly.entity_id
_entity_poly.type
_entity_poly.pdbx_seq_one_letter_code
_entity_poly.pdbx_strand_id
1 'polypeptide(L)' 'MNKNQLKKQILQKELQIKKLHLHQSSTEFCNQLYNTLILEKAILKKELENLEKNHILEKIKKTFSPKKTLICDYWEK' A
#
# COMPACT_ATOMS: atom_id res chain seq x y z
N MET A 1 2.11 -4.63 10.49
CA MET A 1 2.06 -5.58 9.36
C MET A 1 3.21 -5.26 8.42
N ASN A 2 4.05 -6.24 8.04
CA ASN A 2 5.22 -5.99 7.18
C ASN A 2 4.79 -5.88 5.70
N LYS A 3 5.43 -5.00 4.92
CA LYS A 3 5.22 -4.82 3.46
C LYS A 3 5.20 -6.16 2.70
N ASN A 4 6.10 -7.08 3.05
CA ASN A 4 6.16 -8.39 2.41
C ASN A 4 4.97 -9.29 2.76
N GLN A 5 4.41 -9.15 3.97
CA GLN A 5 3.19 -9.86 4.37
C GLN A 5 1.98 -9.33 3.60
N LEU A 6 1.86 -8.01 3.44
CA LEU A 6 0.83 -7.37 2.61
C LEU A 6 0.86 -7.87 1.17
N LYS A 7 2.04 -7.91 0.55
CA LYS A 7 2.21 -8.46 -0.81
C LYS A 7 1.78 -9.92 -0.91
N LYS A 8 2.15 -10.76 0.07
CA LYS A 8 1.73 -12.18 0.11
C LYS A 8 0.21 -12.31 0.23
N GLN A 9 -0.43 -11.52 1.10
CA GLN A 9 -1.88 -11.56 1.26
C GLN A 9 -2.63 -11.09 0.02
N ILE A 10 -2.16 -10.02 -0.63
CA ILE A 10 -2.71 -9.57 -1.92
C ILE A 10 -2.63 -10.69 -2.95
N LEU A 11 -1.48 -11.35 -3.08
CA LEU A 11 -1.30 -12.46 -4.01
C LEU A 11 -2.23 -13.65 -3.70
N GLN A 12 -2.38 -14.01 -2.43
CA GLN A 12 -3.29 -15.07 -1.99
C GLN A 12 -4.74 -14.75 -2.33
N LYS A 13 -5.20 -13.52 -2.06
CA LYS A 13 -6.55 -13.08 -2.43
C LYS A 13 -6.74 -13.06 -3.95
N GLU A 14 -5.74 -12.63 -4.72
CA GLU A 14 -5.79 -12.71 -6.19
C GLU A 14 -5.98 -14.13 -6.70
N LEU A 15 -5.30 -15.11 -6.11
CA LEU A 15 -5.49 -16.52 -6.45
C LEU A 15 -6.88 -17.03 -6.07
N GLN A 16 -7.41 -16.64 -4.89
CA GLN A 16 -8.76 -16.99 -4.47
C GLN A 16 -9.82 -16.40 -5.40
N ILE A 17 -9.69 -15.12 -5.76
CA ILE A 17 -10.57 -14.44 -6.72
C ILE A 17 -10.54 -15.15 -8.07
N LYS A 18 -9.36 -15.52 -8.60
CA LYS A 18 -9.24 -16.25 -9.86
C LYS A 18 -9.99 -17.59 -9.84
N LYS A 19 -9.88 -18.33 -8.74
CA LYS A 19 -10.61 -19.60 -8.57
C LYS A 19 -12.12 -19.38 -8.46
N LEU A 20 -12.53 -18.38 -7.68
CA LEU A 20 -13.94 -18.10 -7.42
C LEU A 20 -14.65 -17.47 -8.63
N HIS A 21 -13.93 -16.77 -9.50
CA HIS A 21 -14.49 -16.14 -10.70
C HIS A 21 -15.27 -17.12 -11.59
N LEU A 22 -14.80 -18.36 -11.70
CA LEU A 22 -15.46 -19.42 -12.47
C LEU A 22 -16.84 -19.82 -11.91
N HIS A 23 -17.07 -19.57 -10.62
CA HIS A 23 -18.29 -19.94 -9.90
C HIS A 23 -19.05 -18.70 -9.39
N GLN A 24 -18.67 -17.50 -9.83
CA GLN A 24 -19.22 -16.25 -9.31
C GLN A 24 -20.74 -16.18 -9.53
N SER A 25 -21.22 -16.59 -10.70
CA SER A 25 -22.64 -16.58 -11.06
C SER A 25 -23.41 -17.81 -10.57
N SER A 26 -22.73 -18.78 -9.92
CA SER A 26 -23.37 -20.04 -9.53
C SER A 26 -24.40 -19.86 -8.41
N THR A 27 -24.13 -18.98 -7.45
CA THR A 27 -25.06 -18.64 -6.36
C THR A 27 -24.88 -17.19 -5.93
N GLU A 28 -25.91 -16.60 -5.34
CA GLU A 28 -25.83 -15.26 -4.74
C GLU A 28 -24.74 -15.19 -3.66
N PHE A 29 -24.58 -16.27 -2.88
CA PHE A 29 -23.50 -16.38 -1.90
C PHE A 29 -22.11 -16.33 -2.54
N CYS A 30 -21.89 -17.04 -3.65
CA CYS A 30 -20.61 -17.00 -4.39
C CYS A 30 -20.34 -15.60 -4.94
N ASN A 31 -21.36 -14.90 -5.44
CA ASN A 31 -21.25 -13.53 -5.93
C ASN A 31 -20.88 -12.55 -4.80
N GLN A 32 -21.55 -12.67 -3.64
CA GLN A 32 -21.24 -11.87 -2.45
C GLN A 32 -19.81 -12.12 -1.96
N LEU A 33 -19.40 -13.40 -1.84
CA LEU A 33 -18.05 -13.76 -1.45
C LEU A 33 -17.01 -13.20 -2.42
N TYR A 34 -17.28 -13.26 -3.73
CA TYR A 34 -16.42 -12.68 -4.76
C TYR A 34 -16.26 -11.17 -4.57
N ASN A 35 -17.36 -10.44 -4.41
CA ASN A 35 -17.35 -8.99 -4.21
C ASN A 35 -16.60 -8.61 -2.93
N THR A 36 -16.80 -9.35 -1.83
CA THR A 36 -16.05 -9.15 -0.59
C THR A 36 -14.55 -9.33 -0.81
N LEU A 37 -14.10 -10.38 -1.50
CA LEU A 37 -12.68 -10.60 -1.77
C LEU A 37 -12.07 -9.50 -2.64
N ILE A 38 -12.82 -8.96 -3.61
CA ILE A 38 -12.39 -7.81 -4.42
C ILE A 38 -12.17 -6.58 -3.55
N LEU A 39 -13.11 -6.27 -2.65
CA LEU A 39 -13.00 -5.13 -1.73
C LEU A 39 -11.83 -5.29 -0.76
N GLU A 40 -11.69 -6.45 -0.13
CA GLU A 40 -10.57 -6.74 0.77
C GLU A 40 -9.21 -6.61 0.06
N LYS A 41 -9.11 -7.10 -1.18
CA LYS A 41 -7.91 -6.91 -2.01
C LYS A 41 -7.63 -5.43 -2.27
N ALA A 42 -8.66 -4.63 -2.55
CA ALA A 42 -8.50 -3.19 -2.79
C ALA A 42 -8.02 -2.45 -1.53
N ILE A 43 -8.55 -2.81 -0.35
CA ILE A 43 -8.10 -2.27 0.94
C ILE A 43 -6.61 -2.58 1.16
N LEU A 44 -6.19 -3.83 1.00
CA LEU A 44 -4.78 -4.22 1.16
C LEU A 44 -3.85 -3.51 0.16
N LYS A 45 -4.30 -3.32 -1.09
CA LYS A 45 -3.54 -2.53 -2.08
C LYS A 45 -3.40 -1.06 -1.63
N LYS A 46 -4.45 -0.48 -1.06
CA LYS A 46 -4.41 0.89 -0.55
C LYS A 46 -3.46 1.03 0.65
N GLU A 47 -3.47 0.06 1.56
CA GLU A 47 -2.53 0.02 2.68
C GLU A 47 -1.08 -0.08 2.21
N LEU A 48 -0.81 -0.92 1.19
CA LEU A 48 0.52 -1.04 0.59
C LEU A 48 0.98 0.28 -0.04
N GLU A 49 0.11 0.96 -0.79
CA GLU A 49 0.38 2.28 -1.38
C GLU A 49 0.70 3.33 -0.30
N ASN A 50 -0.09 3.36 0.77
CA ASN A 50 0.12 4.30 1.88
C ASN A 50 1.49 4.08 2.56
N LEU A 51 1.89 2.82 2.77
CA LEU A 51 3.20 2.49 3.31
C LEU A 51 4.35 2.93 2.38
N GLU A 52 4.17 2.78 1.06
CA GLU A 52 5.18 3.22 0.08
C GLU A 52 5.31 4.74 0.01
N LYS A 53 4.18 5.47 -0.01
CA LYS A 53 4.15 6.94 -0.02
C LYS A 53 4.83 7.52 1.22
N ASN A 54 4.54 6.99 2.41
CA ASN A 54 5.16 7.46 3.65
C ASN A 54 6.68 7.29 3.62
N HIS A 55 7.17 6.13 3.16
CA HIS A 55 8.60 5.86 3.07
C HIS A 55 9.31 6.75 2.04
N ILE A 56 8.67 7.06 0.90
CA ILE A 56 9.20 7.99 -0.10
C ILE A 56 9.28 9.41 0.47
N LEU A 57 8.21 9.89 1.12
CA LEU A 57 8.18 11.21 1.75
C LEU A 57 9.25 11.36 2.83
N GLU A 58 9.45 10.33 3.66
CA GLU A 58 10.53 10.34 4.66
C GLU A 58 11.93 10.39 4.04
N LYS A 59 12.17 9.63 2.96
CA LYS A 59 13.43 9.68 2.23
C LYS A 59 13.69 11.07 1.64
N ILE A 60 12.70 11.66 0.99
CA ILE A 60 12.81 13.01 0.42
C ILE A 60 13.10 14.03 1.52
N LYS A 61 12.40 13.99 2.66
CA LYS A 61 12.67 14.89 3.80
C LYS A 61 14.10 14.77 4.32
N LYS A 62 14.67 13.55 4.35
CA LYS A 62 16.07 13.34 4.77
C LYS A 62 17.07 13.88 3.75
N THR A 63 16.82 13.70 2.46
CA THR A 63 17.71 14.17 1.39
C THR A 63 17.62 15.68 1.16
N PHE A 64 16.43 16.27 1.30
CA PHE A 64 16.18 17.70 1.16
C PHE A 64 16.25 18.48 2.46
N SER A 65 16.68 17.87 3.57
CA SER A 65 16.83 18.59 4.84
C SER A 65 17.71 19.82 4.58
N PRO A 66 17.15 21.04 4.59
CA PRO A 66 17.94 22.22 4.32
C PRO A 66 19.02 22.26 5.39
N LYS A 67 20.29 22.38 5.00
CA LYS A 67 21.30 22.83 5.95
C LYS A 67 20.77 24.17 6.46
N LYS A 68 20.30 24.21 7.71
CA LYS A 68 19.93 25.46 8.35
C LYS A 68 21.24 26.23 8.51
N THR A 69 21.62 27.01 7.51
CA THR A 69 22.59 28.07 7.71
C THR A 69 21.97 28.99 8.74
N LEU A 70 22.53 28.99 9.94
CA LEU A 70 22.11 29.94 10.96
C LEU A 70 22.50 31.33 10.46
N ILE A 71 21.73 32.36 10.83
CA ILE A 71 22.07 33.74 10.47
C ILE A 71 23.52 34.07 10.89
N CYS A 72 24.01 33.46 11.97
CA CYS A 72 25.38 33.54 12.47
C CYS A 72 26.44 33.17 11.40
N ASP A 73 26.16 32.17 10.57
CA ASP A 73 27.11 31.64 9.56
C ASP A 73 27.40 32.67 8.45
N TYR A 74 26.58 33.72 8.33
CA TYR A 74 26.80 34.83 7.39
C TYR A 74 27.77 35.90 7.92
N TRP A 75 28.10 35.89 9.21
CA TRP A 75 28.90 36.94 9.86
C TRP A 75 30.37 36.53 10.09
N GLU A 76 30.79 35.32 9.72
CA GLU A 76 32.19 34.84 9.82
C GLU A 76 33.06 35.18 8.60
N LYS A 77 32.69 36.20 7.80
CA LYS A 77 33.49 36.67 6.66
C LYS A 77 34.21 37.97 6.93
#